data_AF-A0A2K3MUI9-F1
#
_entry.id   AF-A0A2K3MUI9-F1
#
_cell.length_a   1.000
_cell.length_b   1.000
_cell.length_c   1.000
_cell.angle_alpha   90.00
_cell.angle_beta   90.00
_cell.angle_gamma   90.00
#
_symmetry.space_group_name_H-M   'P 1'
#
loop_
_entity.id
_entity.type
_entity.pdbx_description
1 polymer ?
#
loop_
_entity_poly.entity_id
_entity_poly.type
_entity_poly.pdbx_seq_one_letter_code
_entity_poly.pdbx_strand_id
1 'polypeptide(L)'
;MGFSLIVSFGSDIVLRATHNQTSRLINSKLLFCKTQHKNSVGFNLSNQKTNHTAIFVSKQESIEFDERKSPNEIVKEVVAIKICEDDSGVFAEVKEEIKQCYELINRIGRGVVYLGSSRMGSGHSHYVQAQELAKEAISSQIANLLDCTTWSGAGPGLMDAVTQGALLAEKPVGGFKIGKEAGEWTASNFHPYLPSENYLTCRFFSARKHGLVDAVVRNNSFDKTAVVALPGGIGTLDEVFEMLALIQLERIGSKLPVPFLLMNYDLFYSKLLDFLDVCEDWGTVSKGEVASLWKVCNNNSEALAYLEDFYRTSSGDASQKNETKLHSAHDSPF
;
A
#
# COMPACT_ATOMS: atom_id res chain seq x y z
N MET A 1 40.27 -3.89 24.06
CA MET A 1 41.17 -4.94 23.56
C MET A 1 40.29 -6.15 23.24
N GLY A 2 40.14 -6.70 22.05
CA GLY A 2 40.55 -6.42 20.68
C GLY A 2 39.90 -7.54 19.85
N PHE A 3 39.10 -7.20 18.84
CA PHE A 3 38.58 -8.17 17.87
C PHE A 3 39.68 -8.46 16.84
N SER A 4 39.90 -9.73 16.48
CA SER A 4 40.77 -10.11 15.37
C SER A 4 39.95 -10.78 14.28
N LEU A 5 39.87 -10.07 13.15
CA LEU A 5 39.40 -10.53 11.85
C LEU A 5 40.66 -10.80 11.04
N ILE A 6 40.84 -12.01 10.52
CA ILE A 6 41.94 -12.35 9.61
C ILE A 6 41.37 -12.46 8.20
N VAL A 7 41.76 -11.51 7.36
CA VAL A 7 41.72 -11.58 5.90
C VAL A 7 43.15 -11.80 5.44
N SER A 8 43.39 -12.71 4.50
CA SER A 8 44.68 -12.87 3.83
C SER A 8 44.50 -12.86 2.32
N PHE A 9 45.22 -11.94 1.68
CA PHE A 9 45.33 -11.73 0.24
C PHE A 9 46.26 -12.76 -0.40
N GLY A 10 45.96 -13.14 -1.65
CA GLY A 10 46.71 -14.15 -2.41
C GLY A 10 48.04 -13.68 -2.99
N SER A 11 48.67 -14.56 -3.77
CA SER A 11 49.64 -14.26 -4.83
C SER A 11 49.77 -15.46 -5.79
N ASP A 12 49.73 -15.15 -7.08
CA ASP A 12 49.81 -16.03 -8.25
C ASP A 12 51.15 -16.77 -8.44
N ILE A 13 51.18 -17.78 -9.34
CA ILE A 13 52.02 -17.80 -10.58
C ILE A 13 52.04 -19.17 -11.31
N VAL A 14 51.60 -19.13 -12.59
CA VAL A 14 52.16 -19.73 -13.84
C VAL A 14 51.89 -21.20 -14.26
N LEU A 15 51.05 -21.28 -15.31
CA LEU A 15 51.13 -22.02 -16.59
C LEU A 15 51.89 -23.36 -16.72
N ARG A 16 51.17 -24.39 -17.21
CA ARG A 16 51.52 -25.10 -18.45
C ARG A 16 50.34 -25.86 -19.04
N ALA A 17 50.03 -25.60 -20.31
CA ALA A 17 49.10 -26.38 -21.12
C ALA A 17 49.86 -27.47 -21.88
N THR A 18 49.31 -28.68 -21.96
CA THR A 18 49.46 -29.56 -23.14
C THR A 18 48.23 -30.43 -23.32
N HIS A 19 47.75 -30.40 -24.56
CA HIS A 19 46.62 -31.10 -25.17
C HIS A 19 46.86 -32.62 -25.32
N ASN A 20 45.77 -33.40 -25.23
CA ASN A 20 45.30 -34.46 -26.15
C ASN A 20 44.86 -35.80 -25.53
N GLN A 21 43.57 -36.10 -25.79
CA GLN A 21 42.92 -37.38 -26.15
C GLN A 21 43.38 -38.66 -25.41
N THR A 22 42.50 -39.52 -24.89
CA THR A 22 41.49 -40.27 -25.67
C THR A 22 40.54 -41.03 -24.71
N SER A 23 39.29 -41.21 -25.15
CA SER A 23 38.17 -42.03 -24.67
C SER A 23 38.40 -43.24 -23.74
N ARG A 24 37.46 -43.46 -22.81
CA ARG A 24 36.81 -44.79 -22.60
C ARG A 24 35.51 -44.69 -21.80
N LEU A 25 34.42 -45.14 -22.43
CA LEU A 25 33.17 -45.56 -21.78
C LEU A 25 33.45 -46.78 -20.88
N ILE A 26 32.90 -46.82 -19.67
CA ILE A 26 32.37 -48.06 -19.05
C ILE A 26 31.10 -47.75 -18.26
N ASN A 27 30.06 -48.52 -18.59
CA ASN A 27 28.75 -48.63 -17.97
C ASN A 27 28.80 -49.22 -16.55
N SER A 28 27.87 -48.80 -15.69
CA SER A 28 27.24 -49.69 -14.71
C SER A 28 25.72 -49.63 -14.83
N LYS A 29 25.14 -50.68 -15.43
CA LYS A 29 23.76 -51.15 -15.18
C LYS A 29 23.82 -52.00 -13.90
N LEU A 30 22.85 -51.99 -12.98
CA LEU A 30 21.53 -52.66 -12.95
C LEU A 30 20.93 -52.20 -11.58
N LEU A 31 19.62 -52.10 -11.30
CA LEU A 31 18.52 -53.00 -11.64
C LEU A 31 17.18 -52.27 -11.40
N PHE A 32 16.25 -52.47 -12.33
CA PHE A 32 14.86 -52.02 -12.33
C PHE A 32 13.96 -53.07 -11.63
N CYS A 33 12.88 -52.65 -10.96
CA CYS A 33 11.56 -53.27 -11.21
C CYS A 33 10.42 -52.27 -10.99
N LYS A 34 9.45 -52.34 -11.92
CA LYS A 34 8.36 -51.41 -12.24
C LYS A 34 7.10 -51.68 -11.42
N THR A 35 6.25 -50.65 -11.27
CA THR A 35 4.85 -50.72 -11.75
C THR A 35 4.29 -49.33 -12.05
N GLN A 36 3.52 -49.25 -13.13
CA GLN A 36 2.99 -48.02 -13.76
C GLN A 36 1.59 -47.69 -13.21
N HIS A 37 1.21 -46.41 -13.22
CA HIS A 37 -0.04 -45.97 -13.87
C HIS A 37 0.07 -44.52 -14.34
N LYS A 38 -0.28 -44.31 -15.62
CA LYS A 38 -0.28 -43.05 -16.36
C LYS A 38 -1.47 -42.17 -15.96
N ASN A 39 -1.28 -40.85 -15.99
CA ASN A 39 -2.11 -39.96 -16.82
C ASN A 39 -1.29 -38.72 -17.20
N SER A 40 -1.13 -38.52 -18.51
CA SER A 40 -0.32 -37.47 -19.15
C SER A 40 -1.20 -36.33 -19.64
N VAL A 41 -0.84 -35.09 -19.30
CA VAL A 41 -1.19 -33.90 -20.08
C VAL A 41 0.12 -33.17 -20.35
N GLY A 42 0.54 -33.16 -21.62
CA GLY A 42 1.81 -32.57 -22.06
C GLY A 42 1.64 -31.10 -22.41
N PHE A 43 2.54 -30.25 -21.94
CA PHE A 43 2.76 -28.91 -22.48
C PHE A 43 3.94 -28.96 -23.46
N ASN A 44 3.68 -28.52 -24.69
CA ASN A 44 4.64 -28.41 -25.77
C ASN A 44 5.30 -27.03 -25.67
N LEU A 45 6.59 -26.96 -25.35
CA LEU A 45 7.38 -25.72 -25.48
C LEU A 45 8.03 -25.68 -26.86
N SER A 46 7.57 -24.78 -27.72
CA SER A 46 8.19 -24.47 -29.00
C SER A 46 9.42 -23.58 -28.81
N ASN A 47 10.56 -24.01 -29.35
CA ASN A 47 11.78 -23.20 -29.50
C ASN A 47 11.51 -21.96 -30.37
N GLN A 48 11.63 -20.77 -29.79
CA GLN A 48 11.81 -19.53 -30.56
C GLN A 48 13.19 -18.92 -30.28
N LYS A 49 13.84 -18.53 -31.39
CA LYS A 49 15.20 -18.05 -31.51
C LYS A 49 15.40 -16.72 -30.78
N THR A 50 16.43 -16.65 -29.94
CA THR A 50 16.94 -15.42 -29.34
C THR A 50 17.74 -14.63 -30.38
N ASN A 51 17.22 -13.48 -30.80
CA ASN A 51 18.02 -12.47 -31.49
C ASN A 51 18.83 -11.70 -30.45
N HIS A 52 20.13 -11.94 -30.41
CA HIS A 52 21.07 -11.12 -29.65
C HIS A 52 21.33 -9.81 -30.40
N THR A 53 20.80 -8.70 -29.90
CA THR A 53 21.27 -7.37 -30.26
C THR A 53 22.40 -7.02 -29.30
N ALA A 54 23.65 -7.14 -29.77
CA ALA A 54 24.84 -6.73 -29.03
C ALA A 54 24.88 -5.20 -28.97
N ILE A 55 24.73 -4.63 -27.77
CA ILE A 55 25.06 -3.22 -27.53
C ILE A 55 26.54 -3.19 -27.12
N PHE A 56 27.36 -2.62 -27.99
CA PHE A 56 28.76 -2.30 -27.72
C PHE A 56 28.84 -1.27 -26.61
N VAL A 57 29.51 -1.61 -25.50
CA VAL A 57 30.02 -0.63 -24.54
C VAL A 57 31.52 -0.54 -24.79
N SER A 58 31.94 0.48 -25.54
CA SER A 58 33.34 0.89 -25.60
C SER A 58 33.46 2.40 -25.41
N LYS A 59 33.92 2.77 -24.21
CA LYS A 59 34.85 3.88 -23.99
C LYS A 59 35.36 3.77 -22.55
N GLN A 60 36.52 3.16 -22.39
CA GLN A 60 37.39 3.45 -21.26
C GLN A 60 38.01 4.83 -21.55
N GLU A 61 37.57 5.86 -20.82
CA GLU A 61 38.33 7.10 -20.69
C GLU A 61 39.11 7.00 -19.37
N SER A 62 40.44 6.94 -19.49
CA SER A 62 41.38 7.04 -18.39
C SER A 62 41.44 8.49 -17.91
N ILE A 63 41.19 8.72 -16.62
CA ILE A 63 41.39 10.02 -15.98
C ILE A 63 42.77 10.01 -15.30
N GLU A 64 43.69 10.83 -15.80
CA GLU A 64 44.93 11.18 -15.11
C GLU A 64 44.58 12.08 -13.91
N PHE A 65 44.96 11.64 -12.70
CA PHE A 65 44.90 12.48 -11.51
C PHE A 65 46.16 13.35 -11.44
N ASP A 66 46.00 14.66 -11.54
CA ASP A 66 47.05 15.63 -11.18
C ASP A 66 47.07 15.77 -9.64
N GLU A 67 48.19 15.43 -9.01
CA GLU A 67 48.36 15.28 -7.54
C GLU A 67 48.33 16.60 -6.74
N ARG A 68 47.59 17.63 -7.18
CA ARG A 68 47.53 18.93 -6.47
C ARG A 68 46.15 19.54 -6.33
N LYS A 69 45.10 18.74 -6.11
CA LYS A 69 43.79 19.25 -5.65
C LYS A 69 43.56 18.92 -4.18
N SER A 70 43.18 19.93 -3.39
CA SER A 70 42.94 19.74 -1.95
C SER A 70 41.71 18.85 -1.71
N PRO A 71 41.62 18.14 -0.56
CA PRO A 71 40.49 17.25 -0.27
C PRO A 71 39.11 17.91 -0.41
N ASN A 72 39.00 19.22 -0.16
CA ASN A 72 37.73 19.95 -0.29
C ASN A 72 37.32 20.24 -1.74
N GLU A 73 38.26 20.32 -2.69
CA GLU A 73 37.92 20.43 -4.11
C GLU A 73 37.51 19.08 -4.68
N ILE A 74 38.15 17.99 -4.25
CA ILE A 74 37.75 16.63 -4.61
C ILE A 74 36.36 16.34 -4.03
N VAL A 75 36.03 16.77 -2.81
CA VAL A 75 34.68 16.57 -2.26
C VAL A 75 33.64 17.43 -2.98
N LYS A 76 33.96 18.67 -3.39
CA LYS A 76 33.04 19.46 -4.23
C LYS A 76 32.85 18.85 -5.60
N GLU A 77 33.92 18.35 -6.21
CA GLU A 77 33.87 17.71 -7.52
C GLU A 77 33.20 16.34 -7.41
N VAL A 78 33.33 15.58 -6.31
CA VAL A 78 32.64 14.28 -6.06
C VAL A 78 31.17 14.47 -5.67
N VAL A 79 30.82 15.56 -4.98
CA VAL A 79 29.42 15.97 -4.73
C VAL A 79 28.78 16.57 -5.99
N ALA A 80 29.58 17.15 -6.90
CA ALA A 80 29.17 17.60 -8.22
C ALA A 80 29.33 16.53 -9.33
N ILE A 81 30.01 15.41 -9.04
CA ILE A 81 30.03 14.19 -9.85
C ILE A 81 28.68 13.53 -9.58
N LYS A 82 27.71 14.06 -10.32
CA LYS A 82 26.61 13.31 -10.89
C LYS A 82 25.77 12.56 -9.85
N ILE A 83 24.88 13.32 -9.21
CA ILE A 83 23.47 13.10 -9.55
C ILE A 83 23.41 13.33 -11.07
N CYS A 84 23.69 12.28 -11.84
CA CYS A 84 23.24 12.26 -13.22
C CYS A 84 21.73 12.40 -13.08
N GLU A 85 21.20 13.59 -13.35
CA GLU A 85 19.84 13.75 -13.83
C GLU A 85 19.74 13.00 -15.17
N ASP A 86 19.81 11.68 -15.10
CA ASP A 86 18.99 10.83 -15.94
C ASP A 86 17.67 10.74 -15.18
N ASP A 87 16.89 11.84 -15.22
CA ASP A 87 15.45 11.83 -14.93
C ASP A 87 14.79 10.98 -16.02
N SER A 88 15.10 9.69 -15.95
CA SER A 88 14.48 8.60 -16.67
C SER A 88 12.97 8.76 -16.53
N GLY A 89 12.27 8.82 -17.68
CA GLY A 89 10.88 9.30 -17.76
C GLY A 89 9.94 8.68 -16.72
N VAL A 90 10.17 7.44 -16.31
CA VAL A 90 9.35 6.74 -15.31
C VAL A 90 9.36 7.41 -13.92
N PHE A 91 10.50 7.89 -13.42
CA PHE A 91 10.55 8.52 -12.09
C PHE A 91 9.77 9.84 -12.07
N ALA A 92 9.98 10.67 -13.09
CA ALA A 92 9.26 11.93 -13.27
C ALA A 92 7.75 11.69 -13.43
N GLU A 93 7.35 10.66 -14.18
CA GLU A 93 5.95 10.28 -14.37
C GLU A 93 5.29 9.81 -13.06
N VAL A 94 5.96 8.99 -12.24
CA VAL A 94 5.43 8.56 -10.93
C VAL A 94 5.27 9.77 -10.01
N LYS A 95 6.27 10.66 -9.96
CA LYS A 95 6.24 11.87 -9.14
C LYS A 95 5.09 12.79 -9.54
N GLU A 96 4.88 13.00 -10.83
CA GLU A 96 3.77 13.83 -11.32
C GLU A 96 2.40 13.19 -11.01
N GLU A 97 2.27 11.87 -11.13
CA GLU A 97 1.01 11.18 -10.79
C GLU A 97 0.71 11.26 -9.28
N ILE A 98 1.71 11.12 -8.42
CA ILE A 98 1.56 11.35 -6.96
C ILE A 98 1.13 12.78 -6.68
N LYS A 99 1.72 13.77 -7.38
CA LYS A 99 1.33 15.18 -7.26
C LYS A 99 -0.14 15.39 -7.64
N GLN A 100 -0.61 14.78 -8.72
CA GLN A 100 -2.02 14.83 -9.12
C GLN A 100 -2.95 14.21 -8.07
N CYS A 101 -2.52 13.13 -7.39
CA CYS A 101 -3.28 12.59 -6.25
C CYS A 101 -3.47 13.64 -5.15
N TYR A 102 -2.39 14.31 -4.72
CA TYR A 102 -2.47 15.37 -3.71
C TYR A 102 -3.34 16.54 -4.15
N GLU A 103 -3.24 16.97 -5.41
CA GLU A 103 -4.07 18.06 -5.96
C GLU A 103 -5.56 17.70 -5.93
N LEU A 104 -5.91 16.47 -6.30
CA LEU A 104 -7.28 15.96 -6.22
C LEU A 104 -7.77 15.98 -4.76
N ILE A 105 -6.99 15.41 -3.83
CA ILE A 105 -7.36 15.31 -2.40
C ILE A 105 -7.51 16.69 -1.77
N ASN A 106 -6.60 17.62 -2.05
CA ASN A 106 -6.69 18.98 -1.54
C ASN A 106 -7.90 19.74 -2.10
N ARG A 107 -8.35 19.40 -3.31
CA ARG A 107 -9.54 20.01 -3.94
C ARG A 107 -10.83 19.48 -3.33
N ILE A 108 -10.98 18.15 -3.21
CA ILE A 108 -12.25 17.54 -2.81
C ILE A 108 -12.31 17.11 -1.34
N GLY A 109 -11.21 17.23 -0.60
CA GLY A 109 -11.15 16.95 0.84
C GLY A 109 -10.78 15.50 1.17
N ARG A 110 -10.13 15.33 2.33
CA ARG A 110 -9.87 14.02 2.95
C ARG A 110 -11.15 13.46 3.57
N GLY A 111 -11.19 12.15 3.82
CA GLY A 111 -12.36 11.54 4.42
C GLY A 111 -12.25 10.04 4.61
N VAL A 112 -13.33 9.32 4.31
CA VAL A 112 -13.38 7.86 4.51
C VAL A 112 -12.84 7.14 3.30
N VAL A 113 -11.87 6.28 3.50
CA VAL A 113 -11.36 5.38 2.47
C VAL A 113 -11.99 4.00 2.65
N TYR A 114 -12.78 3.59 1.66
CA TYR A 114 -13.38 2.27 1.59
C TYR A 114 -12.56 1.35 0.70
N LEU A 115 -12.18 0.20 1.24
CA LEU A 115 -11.45 -0.86 0.56
C LEU A 115 -12.39 -2.06 0.43
N GLY A 116 -12.51 -2.67 -0.75
CA GLY A 116 -13.47 -3.77 -0.91
C GLY A 116 -13.39 -4.51 -2.23
N SER A 117 -14.13 -5.61 -2.33
CA SER A 117 -14.15 -6.46 -3.52
C SER A 117 -14.66 -5.73 -4.77
N SER A 118 -13.94 -5.84 -5.87
CA SER A 118 -14.41 -5.44 -7.21
C SER A 118 -15.41 -6.42 -7.83
N ARG A 119 -15.67 -7.57 -7.18
CA ARG A 119 -16.45 -8.69 -7.75
C ARG A 119 -17.81 -8.90 -7.10
N MET A 120 -18.08 -8.25 -5.97
CA MET A 120 -19.38 -8.33 -5.28
C MET A 120 -20.29 -7.21 -5.80
N GLY A 121 -20.98 -7.46 -6.91
CA GLY A 121 -21.89 -6.49 -7.54
C GLY A 121 -23.23 -6.34 -6.81
N SER A 122 -24.14 -5.55 -7.40
CA SER A 122 -25.43 -5.13 -6.80
C SER A 122 -26.39 -6.26 -6.40
N GLY A 123 -26.20 -7.47 -6.93
CA GLY A 123 -26.96 -8.66 -6.51
C GLY A 123 -26.47 -9.33 -5.23
N HIS A 124 -25.35 -8.88 -4.65
CA HIS A 124 -24.76 -9.46 -3.44
C HIS A 124 -25.21 -8.69 -2.19
N SER A 125 -25.50 -9.40 -1.07
CA SER A 125 -25.92 -8.77 0.20
C SER A 125 -24.93 -7.71 0.69
N HIS A 126 -23.63 -8.01 0.63
CA HIS A 126 -22.57 -7.09 1.06
C HIS A 126 -22.52 -5.79 0.23
N TYR A 127 -22.99 -5.79 -1.03
CA TYR A 127 -23.09 -4.57 -1.82
C TYR A 127 -24.12 -3.63 -1.20
N VAL A 128 -25.31 -4.14 -0.86
CA VAL A 128 -26.37 -3.35 -0.23
C VAL A 128 -25.90 -2.83 1.13
N GLN A 129 -25.29 -3.69 1.96
CA GLN A 129 -24.76 -3.30 3.26
C GLN A 129 -23.68 -2.22 3.14
N ALA A 130 -22.77 -2.33 2.17
CA ALA A 130 -21.72 -1.33 1.94
C ALA A 130 -22.29 0.01 1.45
N GLN A 131 -23.30 -0.02 0.58
CA GLN A 131 -24.01 1.18 0.12
C GLN A 131 -24.73 1.87 1.28
N GLU A 132 -25.45 1.11 2.11
CA GLU A 132 -26.13 1.62 3.30
C GLU A 132 -25.13 2.21 4.31
N LEU A 133 -24.02 1.51 4.57
CA LEU A 133 -22.97 2.00 5.47
C LEU A 133 -22.42 3.34 5.01
N ALA A 134 -22.07 3.46 3.72
CA ALA A 134 -21.53 4.70 3.17
C ALA A 134 -22.55 5.85 3.17
N LYS A 135 -23.82 5.53 2.90
CA LYS A 135 -24.90 6.50 3.00
C LYS A 135 -25.08 6.99 4.43
N GLU A 136 -25.17 6.08 5.40
CA GLU A 136 -25.44 6.39 6.80
C GLU A 136 -24.27 7.11 7.48
N ALA A 137 -23.03 6.67 7.24
CA ALA A 137 -21.83 7.25 7.85
C ALA A 137 -21.61 8.73 7.47
N ILE A 138 -22.22 9.19 6.39
CA ILE A 138 -22.00 10.54 5.85
C ILE A 138 -23.33 11.29 5.65
N SER A 139 -24.50 10.68 5.87
CA SER A 139 -25.78 11.38 5.75
C SER A 139 -25.94 12.44 6.83
N SER A 140 -26.28 13.66 6.43
CA SER A 140 -26.66 14.74 7.35
C SER A 140 -27.94 14.44 8.12
N GLN A 141 -28.80 13.55 7.61
CA GLN A 141 -30.10 13.22 8.23
C GLN A 141 -29.97 12.35 9.48
N ILE A 142 -28.90 11.55 9.59
CA ILE A 142 -28.64 10.63 10.72
C ILE A 142 -27.62 11.22 11.72
N ALA A 143 -27.28 12.51 11.55
CA ALA A 143 -26.20 13.27 12.19
C ALA A 143 -24.87 13.17 11.42
N ASN A 144 -24.19 14.31 11.33
CA ASN A 144 -22.88 14.56 10.70
C ASN A 144 -21.75 13.71 11.30
N LEU A 145 -21.85 12.38 11.19
CA LEU A 145 -20.92 11.46 11.85
C LEU A 145 -19.50 11.79 11.39
N LEU A 146 -19.28 11.80 10.07
CA LEU A 146 -17.99 12.15 9.48
C LEU A 146 -18.03 13.42 8.61
N ASP A 147 -19.13 13.69 7.90
CA ASP A 147 -19.30 14.88 7.03
C ASP A 147 -18.06 15.18 6.15
N CYS A 148 -17.58 14.16 5.45
CA CYS A 148 -16.33 14.20 4.69
C CYS A 148 -16.49 13.50 3.34
N THR A 149 -15.41 13.46 2.56
CA THR A 149 -15.39 12.82 1.24
C THR A 149 -15.32 11.31 1.34
N THR A 150 -16.05 10.61 0.48
CA THR A 150 -15.90 9.15 0.29
C THR A 150 -14.83 8.88 -0.74
N TRP A 151 -13.86 8.05 -0.40
CA TRP A 151 -12.78 7.61 -1.27
C TRP A 151 -12.86 6.11 -1.49
N SER A 152 -12.64 5.68 -2.74
CA SER A 152 -12.52 4.27 -3.10
C SER A 152 -11.54 4.07 -4.26
N GLY A 153 -11.34 2.83 -4.69
CA GLY A 153 -10.65 2.54 -5.95
C GLY A 153 -11.43 2.96 -7.21
N ALA A 154 -12.66 3.50 -7.07
CA ALA A 154 -13.55 3.88 -8.17
C ALA A 154 -13.73 2.76 -9.21
N GLY A 155 -13.74 1.52 -8.72
CA GLY A 155 -13.98 0.30 -9.48
C GLY A 155 -15.41 -0.21 -9.30
N PRO A 156 -15.76 -1.34 -9.95
CA PRO A 156 -17.04 -2.02 -9.73
C PRO A 156 -17.13 -2.65 -8.33
N GLY A 157 -18.23 -3.34 -8.06
CA GLY A 157 -18.43 -4.10 -6.83
C GLY A 157 -18.64 -3.21 -5.61
N LEU A 158 -17.99 -3.51 -4.50
CA LEU A 158 -18.17 -2.75 -3.26
C LEU A 158 -17.63 -1.31 -3.34
N MET A 159 -16.67 -1.03 -4.23
CA MET A 159 -16.21 0.34 -4.51
C MET A 159 -17.30 1.19 -5.16
N ASP A 160 -18.08 0.59 -6.06
CA ASP A 160 -19.26 1.21 -6.65
C ASP A 160 -20.37 1.36 -5.61
N ALA A 161 -20.59 0.35 -4.75
CA ALA A 161 -21.60 0.41 -3.69
C ALA A 161 -21.43 1.64 -2.78
N VAL A 162 -20.23 1.87 -2.27
CA VAL A 162 -19.93 2.99 -1.37
C VAL A 162 -20.00 4.33 -2.09
N THR A 163 -19.57 4.38 -3.36
CA THR A 163 -19.71 5.56 -4.22
C THR A 163 -21.17 5.94 -4.37
N GLN A 164 -22.04 4.99 -4.69
CA GLN A 164 -23.48 5.20 -4.79
C GLN A 164 -24.09 5.63 -3.45
N GLY A 165 -23.68 5.00 -2.34
CA GLY A 165 -24.15 5.35 -1.00
C GLY A 165 -23.87 6.81 -0.64
N ALA A 166 -22.65 7.26 -0.92
CA ALA A 166 -22.25 8.65 -0.70
C ALA A 166 -22.96 9.66 -1.62
N LEU A 167 -23.18 9.31 -2.89
CA LEU A 167 -23.96 10.14 -3.82
C LEU A 167 -25.43 10.26 -3.38
N LEU A 168 -26.03 9.17 -2.89
CA LEU A 168 -27.39 9.19 -2.32
C LEU A 168 -27.49 10.04 -1.04
N ALA A 169 -26.38 10.27 -0.35
CA ALA A 169 -26.29 11.17 0.79
C ALA A 169 -25.96 12.63 0.38
N GLU A 170 -25.82 12.91 -0.92
CA GLU A 170 -25.42 14.22 -1.49
C GLU A 170 -24.05 14.68 -0.98
N LYS A 171 -23.09 13.74 -0.87
CA LYS A 171 -21.74 14.00 -0.34
C LYS A 171 -20.65 13.86 -1.41
N PRO A 172 -19.50 14.53 -1.24
CA PRO A 172 -18.40 14.43 -2.18
C PRO A 172 -17.88 13.00 -2.30
N VAL A 173 -17.55 12.60 -3.52
CA VAL A 173 -16.92 11.30 -3.80
C VAL A 173 -15.65 11.50 -4.60
N GLY A 174 -14.59 10.84 -4.16
CA GLY A 174 -13.27 10.77 -4.75
C GLY A 174 -12.89 9.34 -5.14
N GLY A 175 -11.94 9.18 -6.08
CA GLY A 175 -11.42 7.84 -6.34
C GLY A 175 -10.09 7.77 -7.10
N PHE A 176 -9.40 6.66 -6.88
CA PHE A 176 -8.14 6.34 -7.57
C PHE A 176 -8.29 5.04 -8.35
N LYS A 177 -8.59 5.16 -9.64
CA LYS A 177 -8.77 4.03 -10.57
C LYS A 177 -7.42 3.48 -11.00
N ILE A 178 -7.43 2.25 -11.50
CA ILE A 178 -6.30 1.65 -12.22
C ILE A 178 -6.82 0.98 -13.49
N GLY A 179 -6.02 0.98 -14.56
CA GLY A 179 -6.47 0.54 -15.89
C GLY A 179 -6.82 -0.95 -16.00
N LYS A 180 -6.37 -1.78 -15.05
CA LYS A 180 -6.72 -3.20 -14.99
C LYS A 180 -7.22 -3.57 -13.60
N GLU A 181 -8.49 -3.96 -13.53
CA GLU A 181 -9.15 -4.30 -12.28
C GLU A 181 -9.93 -5.60 -12.42
N ALA A 182 -9.95 -6.42 -11.36
CA ALA A 182 -10.58 -7.75 -11.33
C ALA A 182 -10.09 -8.76 -12.40
N GLY A 183 -9.09 -8.42 -13.22
CA GLY A 183 -8.61 -9.23 -14.34
C GLY A 183 -8.99 -8.65 -15.71
N GLU A 184 -9.84 -7.63 -15.73
CA GLU A 184 -10.37 -6.97 -16.92
C GLU A 184 -9.69 -5.61 -17.12
N TRP A 185 -9.38 -5.30 -18.37
CA TRP A 185 -8.92 -3.96 -18.74
C TRP A 185 -10.13 -3.04 -18.81
N THR A 186 -10.07 -1.88 -18.16
CA THR A 186 -11.10 -0.87 -18.33
C THR A 186 -11.04 -0.36 -19.77
N ALA A 187 -12.11 -0.55 -20.54
CA ALA A 187 -12.16 -0.13 -21.95
C ALA A 187 -11.97 1.39 -22.14
N SER A 188 -12.16 2.18 -21.07
CA SER A 188 -11.91 3.61 -21.04
C SER A 188 -11.20 4.00 -19.74
N ASN A 189 -10.38 5.05 -19.79
CA ASN A 189 -9.83 5.70 -18.58
C ASN A 189 -10.89 6.51 -17.82
N PHE A 190 -12.17 6.43 -18.21
CA PHE A 190 -13.27 7.19 -17.64
C PHE A 190 -14.09 6.36 -16.65
N HIS A 191 -14.59 7.02 -15.60
CA HIS A 191 -15.57 6.43 -14.71
C HIS A 191 -16.96 6.47 -15.38
N PRO A 192 -17.83 5.45 -15.21
CA PRO A 192 -19.13 5.41 -15.90
C PRO A 192 -20.07 6.60 -15.61
N TYR A 193 -19.97 7.19 -14.41
CA TYR A 193 -20.88 8.26 -13.97
C TYR A 193 -20.25 9.30 -13.03
N LEU A 194 -18.99 9.13 -12.60
CA LEU A 194 -18.35 10.14 -11.76
C LEU A 194 -17.75 11.21 -12.67
N PRO A 195 -17.86 12.50 -12.31
CA PRO A 195 -17.17 13.57 -13.04
C PRO A 195 -15.66 13.34 -13.05
N SER A 196 -14.99 13.71 -14.16
CA SER A 196 -13.54 13.51 -14.32
C SER A 196 -12.69 14.24 -13.29
N GLU A 197 -13.22 15.31 -12.70
CA GLU A 197 -12.60 16.10 -11.65
C GLU A 197 -12.65 15.43 -10.26
N ASN A 198 -13.36 14.31 -10.12
CA ASN A 198 -13.52 13.58 -8.86
C ASN A 198 -12.64 12.33 -8.77
N TYR A 199 -11.98 11.89 -9.84
CA TYR A 199 -11.13 10.71 -9.78
C TYR A 199 -9.88 10.88 -10.63
N LEU A 200 -8.85 10.10 -10.29
CA LEU A 200 -7.64 9.97 -11.10
C LEU A 200 -7.51 8.52 -11.53
N THR A 201 -7.25 8.30 -12.82
CA THR A 201 -6.89 6.97 -13.34
C THR A 201 -5.38 6.83 -13.29
N CYS A 202 -4.88 6.19 -12.23
CA CYS A 202 -3.47 5.99 -12.02
C CYS A 202 -2.94 4.88 -12.93
N ARG A 203 -1.83 5.17 -13.61
CA ARG A 203 -1.03 4.17 -14.32
C ARG A 203 -0.13 3.41 -13.35
N PHE A 204 0.41 4.07 -12.34
CA PHE A 204 1.28 3.46 -11.36
C PHE A 204 0.51 3.07 -10.10
N PHE A 205 0.63 1.80 -9.73
CA PHE A 205 0.04 1.28 -8.51
C PHE A 205 0.55 1.97 -7.25
N SER A 206 1.82 2.38 -7.23
CA SER A 206 2.42 3.15 -6.14
C SER A 206 1.78 4.52 -5.94
N ALA A 207 1.41 5.21 -7.01
CA ALA A 207 0.74 6.51 -6.93
C ALA A 207 -0.71 6.37 -6.43
N ARG A 208 -1.42 5.33 -6.90
CA ARG A 208 -2.76 4.97 -6.40
C ARG A 208 -2.75 4.70 -4.89
N LYS A 209 -1.77 3.92 -4.43
CA LYS A 209 -1.55 3.62 -3.01
C LYS A 209 -1.30 4.89 -2.19
N HIS A 210 -0.39 5.76 -2.65
CA HIS A 210 -0.15 7.05 -2.01
C HIS A 210 -1.41 7.92 -1.93
N GLY A 211 -2.21 7.97 -3.00
CA GLY A 211 -3.48 8.69 -3.02
C GLY A 211 -4.46 8.19 -1.96
N LEU A 212 -4.66 6.86 -1.86
CA LEU A 212 -5.52 6.27 -0.84
C LEU A 212 -5.03 6.56 0.58
N VAL A 213 -3.72 6.47 0.82
CA VAL A 213 -3.12 6.81 2.12
C VAL A 213 -3.34 8.29 2.46
N ASP A 214 -3.01 9.21 1.56
CA ASP A 214 -3.17 10.65 1.83
C ASP A 214 -4.64 11.05 2.03
N ALA A 215 -5.57 10.39 1.33
CA ALA A 215 -7.00 10.65 1.41
C ALA A 215 -7.60 10.41 2.81
N VAL A 216 -6.96 9.59 3.66
CA VAL A 216 -7.44 9.27 5.02
C VAL A 216 -6.65 9.97 6.13
N VAL A 217 -5.53 10.64 5.82
CA VAL A 217 -4.70 11.30 6.83
C VAL A 217 -5.49 12.40 7.56
N ARG A 218 -5.29 12.50 8.88
CA ARG A 218 -5.81 13.61 9.68
C ARG A 218 -4.72 14.65 9.88
N ASN A 219 -4.95 15.86 9.40
CA ASN A 219 -4.04 16.99 9.54
C ASN A 219 -4.37 17.85 10.76
N ASN A 220 -5.63 17.86 11.18
CA ASN A 220 -6.09 18.57 12.37
C ASN A 220 -7.19 17.79 13.11
N SER A 221 -7.53 18.22 14.33
CA SER A 221 -8.50 17.52 15.19
C SER A 221 -9.94 17.54 14.65
N PHE A 222 -10.29 18.49 13.77
CA PHE A 222 -11.60 18.60 13.15
C PHE A 222 -11.76 17.66 11.95
N ASP A 223 -10.66 17.17 11.37
CA ASP A 223 -10.72 16.19 10.31
C ASP A 223 -11.32 14.89 10.87
N LYS A 224 -12.40 14.44 10.22
CA LYS A 224 -13.03 13.17 10.48
C LYS A 224 -12.79 12.25 9.28
N THR A 225 -11.91 11.28 9.46
CA THR A 225 -11.54 10.30 8.44
C THR A 225 -11.70 8.88 8.98
N ALA A 226 -11.72 7.87 8.11
CA ALA A 226 -11.72 6.48 8.57
C ALA A 226 -11.22 5.59 7.46
N VAL A 227 -10.63 4.45 7.81
CA VAL A 227 -10.46 3.35 6.87
C VAL A 227 -11.57 2.35 7.15
N VAL A 228 -12.29 1.94 6.11
CA VAL A 228 -13.32 0.90 6.20
C VAL A 228 -12.96 -0.23 5.24
N ALA A 229 -12.53 -1.35 5.79
CA ALA A 229 -12.21 -2.56 5.05
C ALA A 229 -13.45 -3.45 4.94
N LEU A 230 -14.08 -3.43 3.77
CA LEU A 230 -15.19 -4.29 3.39
C LEU A 230 -14.67 -5.64 2.85
N PRO A 231 -15.50 -6.70 2.86
CA PRO A 231 -15.15 -8.00 2.29
C PRO A 231 -14.48 -7.92 0.92
N GLY A 232 -13.34 -8.59 0.78
CA GLY A 232 -12.43 -8.35 -0.34
C GLY A 232 -11.41 -9.46 -0.57
N GLY A 233 -10.76 -9.39 -1.74
CA GLY A 233 -9.71 -10.33 -2.15
C GLY A 233 -8.31 -9.77 -1.94
N ILE A 234 -7.33 -10.28 -2.71
CA ILE A 234 -5.91 -9.90 -2.61
C ILE A 234 -5.69 -8.38 -2.68
N GLY A 235 -6.35 -7.68 -3.61
CA GLY A 235 -6.19 -6.23 -3.74
C GLY A 235 -6.66 -5.47 -2.50
N THR A 236 -7.80 -5.88 -1.94
CA THR A 236 -8.30 -5.32 -0.67
C THR A 236 -7.35 -5.63 0.48
N LEU A 237 -6.86 -6.87 0.58
CA LEU A 237 -5.92 -7.27 1.64
C LEU A 237 -4.58 -6.53 1.55
N ASP A 238 -4.08 -6.27 0.34
CA ASP A 238 -2.88 -5.47 0.12
C ASP A 238 -3.04 -4.04 0.67
N GLU A 239 -4.15 -3.37 0.34
CA GLU A 239 -4.47 -2.03 0.87
C GLU A 239 -4.71 -2.06 2.39
N VAL A 240 -5.38 -3.09 2.91
CA VAL A 240 -5.61 -3.28 4.36
C VAL A 240 -4.29 -3.40 5.11
N PHE A 241 -3.40 -4.31 4.71
CA PHE A 241 -2.15 -4.53 5.41
C PHE A 241 -1.17 -3.36 5.24
N GLU A 242 -1.22 -2.64 4.12
CA GLU A 242 -0.45 -1.40 3.96
C GLU A 242 -0.88 -0.33 4.96
N MET A 243 -2.19 -0.09 5.09
CA MET A 243 -2.73 0.87 6.06
C MET A 243 -2.39 0.48 7.51
N LEU A 244 -2.54 -0.80 7.87
CA LEU A 244 -2.16 -1.29 9.20
C LEU A 244 -0.67 -1.10 9.48
N ALA A 245 0.20 -1.43 8.53
CA ALA A 245 1.63 -1.24 8.68
C ALA A 245 1.97 0.24 8.87
N LEU A 246 1.30 1.16 8.16
CA LEU A 246 1.51 2.60 8.33
C LEU A 246 1.03 3.11 9.69
N ILE A 247 -0.08 2.59 10.24
CA ILE A 247 -0.56 2.90 11.59
C ILE A 247 0.41 2.36 12.63
N GLN A 248 0.80 1.09 12.52
CA GLN A 248 1.75 0.40 13.39
C GLN A 248 3.11 1.12 13.45
N LEU A 249 3.59 1.61 12.30
CA LEU A 249 4.85 2.37 12.19
C LEU A 249 4.71 3.85 12.54
N GLU A 250 3.53 4.29 13.00
CA GLU A 250 3.23 5.68 13.37
C GLU A 250 3.44 6.66 12.20
N ARG A 251 3.36 6.18 10.95
CA ARG A 251 3.46 7.02 9.74
C ARG A 251 2.15 7.77 9.48
N ILE A 252 1.03 7.13 9.80
CA ILE A 252 -0.29 7.75 9.88
C ILE A 252 -0.84 7.52 11.30
N GLY A 253 -1.66 8.44 11.80
CA GLY A 253 -2.33 8.22 13.10
C GLY A 253 -1.53 8.58 14.36
N SER A 254 -0.22 8.89 14.26
CA SER A 254 0.66 9.06 15.42
C SER A 254 0.30 10.23 16.34
N LYS A 255 -0.07 11.38 15.77
CA LYS A 255 -0.58 12.54 16.53
C LYS A 255 -2.10 12.57 16.61
N LEU A 256 -2.76 12.13 15.54
CA LEU A 256 -4.20 12.18 15.36
C LEU A 256 -4.64 10.80 14.85
N PRO A 257 -5.09 9.90 15.74
CA PRO A 257 -5.43 8.54 15.38
C PRO A 257 -6.45 8.47 14.24
N VAL A 258 -6.27 7.54 13.32
CA VAL A 258 -7.23 7.26 12.23
C VAL A 258 -7.97 5.98 12.59
N PRO A 259 -9.31 5.99 12.73
CA PRO A 259 -10.05 4.78 13.03
C PRO A 259 -10.02 3.84 11.83
N PHE A 260 -9.60 2.60 12.06
CA PHE A 260 -9.64 1.52 11.08
C PHE A 260 -10.74 0.53 11.45
N LEU A 261 -11.67 0.27 10.54
CA LEU A 261 -12.76 -0.68 10.72
C LEU A 261 -12.61 -1.85 9.78
N LEU A 262 -12.69 -3.08 10.31
CA LEU A 262 -12.75 -4.32 9.54
C LEU A 262 -14.18 -4.87 9.57
N MET A 263 -14.88 -4.81 8.45
CA MET A 263 -16.26 -5.26 8.33
C MET A 263 -16.31 -6.78 8.12
N ASN A 264 -16.56 -7.51 9.21
CA ASN A 264 -16.64 -8.97 9.24
C ASN A 264 -18.06 -9.47 8.91
N TYR A 265 -18.66 -8.95 7.83
CA TYR A 265 -19.99 -9.39 7.39
C TYR A 265 -20.00 -10.89 7.15
N ASP A 266 -21.01 -11.57 7.67
CA ASP A 266 -21.17 -13.03 7.58
C ASP A 266 -19.89 -13.80 7.95
N LEU A 267 -19.11 -13.27 8.91
CA LEU A 267 -17.86 -13.88 9.38
C LEU A 267 -16.76 -13.98 8.31
N PHE A 268 -16.84 -13.18 7.23
CA PHE A 268 -15.92 -13.23 6.07
C PHE A 268 -14.43 -13.25 6.44
N TYR A 269 -14.02 -12.43 7.41
CA TYR A 269 -12.63 -12.30 7.85
C TYR A 269 -12.25 -13.24 8.99
N SER A 270 -13.15 -14.09 9.50
CA SER A 270 -12.86 -14.91 10.69
C SER A 270 -11.65 -15.82 10.49
N LYS A 271 -11.46 -16.38 9.29
CA LYS A 271 -10.26 -17.20 8.99
C LYS A 271 -8.98 -16.39 8.87
N LEU A 272 -9.07 -15.12 8.49
CA LEU A 272 -7.92 -14.21 8.50
C LEU A 272 -7.56 -13.84 9.95
N LEU A 273 -8.56 -13.59 10.79
CA LEU A 273 -8.36 -13.31 12.21
C LEU A 273 -7.74 -14.52 12.93
N ASP A 274 -8.27 -15.73 12.70
CA ASP A 274 -7.68 -16.98 13.19
C ASP A 274 -6.20 -17.12 12.76
N PHE A 275 -5.87 -16.69 11.53
CA PHE A 275 -4.49 -16.73 11.03
C PHE A 275 -3.58 -15.70 11.71
N LEU A 276 -4.09 -14.51 12.03
CA LEU A 276 -3.33 -13.50 12.76
C LEU A 276 -3.06 -13.91 14.21
N ASP A 277 -3.97 -14.66 14.84
CA ASP A 277 -3.73 -15.29 16.14
C ASP A 277 -2.55 -16.27 16.07
N VAL A 278 -2.46 -17.07 14.99
CA VAL A 278 -1.29 -17.93 14.73
C VAL A 278 -0.01 -17.09 14.59
N CYS A 279 -0.06 -15.92 13.94
CA CYS A 279 1.10 -15.03 13.87
C CYS A 279 1.55 -14.51 15.24
N GLU A 280 0.61 -14.27 16.17
CA GLU A 280 0.93 -13.96 17.58
C GLU A 280 1.59 -15.15 18.29
N ASP A 281 1.05 -16.36 18.11
CA ASP A 281 1.60 -17.58 18.72
C ASP A 281 3.03 -17.89 18.25
N TRP A 282 3.34 -17.59 16.98
CA TRP A 282 4.68 -17.73 16.40
C TRP A 282 5.62 -16.56 16.74
N GLY A 283 5.11 -15.50 17.39
CA GLY A 283 5.89 -14.33 17.79
C GLY A 283 6.31 -13.43 16.62
N THR A 284 5.60 -13.49 15.49
CA THR A 284 5.84 -12.58 14.35
C THR A 284 5.18 -11.21 14.55
N VAL A 285 4.21 -11.14 15.48
CA VAL A 285 3.59 -9.93 16.02
C VAL A 285 3.42 -10.11 17.53
N SER A 286 3.43 -9.02 18.31
CA SER A 286 3.23 -9.11 19.75
C SER A 286 1.77 -9.40 20.09
N LYS A 287 1.52 -10.02 21.24
CA LYS A 287 0.16 -10.33 21.69
C LYS A 287 -0.72 -9.07 21.78
N GLY A 288 -1.85 -9.07 21.08
CA GLY A 288 -2.80 -7.96 21.04
C GLY A 288 -2.35 -6.75 20.22
N GLU A 289 -1.18 -6.83 19.56
CA GLU A 289 -0.65 -5.75 18.74
C GLU A 289 -1.58 -5.49 17.55
N VAL A 290 -1.91 -6.52 16.78
CA VAL A 290 -2.79 -6.39 15.60
C VAL A 290 -4.21 -5.99 16.01
N ALA A 291 -4.73 -6.60 17.10
CA ALA A 291 -6.06 -6.28 17.61
C ALA A 291 -6.21 -4.81 18.05
N SER A 292 -5.12 -4.14 18.42
CA SER A 292 -5.13 -2.72 18.78
C SER A 292 -5.19 -1.75 17.59
N LEU A 293 -4.87 -2.22 16.38
CA LEU A 293 -4.80 -1.39 15.17
C LEU A 293 -6.16 -1.14 14.51
N TRP A 294 -7.17 -1.96 14.80
CA TRP A 294 -8.48 -1.88 14.15
C TRP A 294 -9.65 -2.18 15.09
N LYS A 295 -10.86 -1.89 14.61
CA LYS A 295 -12.11 -2.36 15.18
C LYS A 295 -12.78 -3.34 14.22
N VAL A 296 -12.91 -4.60 14.64
CA VAL A 296 -13.73 -5.58 13.93
C VAL A 296 -15.22 -5.31 14.20
N CYS A 297 -16.02 -5.19 13.15
CA CYS A 297 -17.46 -4.92 13.21
C CYS A 297 -18.23 -5.97 12.41
N ASN A 298 -19.26 -6.59 12.98
CA ASN A 298 -20.03 -7.64 12.29
C ASN A 298 -21.18 -7.07 11.44
N ASN A 299 -21.53 -5.80 11.63
CA ASN A 299 -22.64 -5.12 10.94
C ASN A 299 -22.42 -3.60 10.93
N ASN A 300 -23.25 -2.88 10.16
CA ASN A 300 -23.17 -1.43 10.00
C ASN A 300 -23.38 -0.69 11.33
N SER A 301 -24.31 -1.15 12.18
CA SER A 301 -24.63 -0.49 13.45
C SER A 301 -23.43 -0.48 14.40
N GLU A 302 -22.68 -1.57 14.50
CA GLU A 302 -21.44 -1.63 15.27
C GLU A 302 -20.38 -0.65 14.75
N ALA A 303 -20.23 -0.56 13.43
CA ALA A 303 -19.28 0.36 12.81
C ALA A 303 -19.64 1.83 13.07
N LEU A 304 -20.91 2.19 12.90
CA LEU A 304 -21.40 3.54 13.15
C LEU A 304 -21.28 3.93 14.62
N ALA A 305 -21.65 3.04 15.54
CA ALA A 305 -21.52 3.28 16.98
C ALA A 305 -20.05 3.49 17.39
N TYR A 306 -19.13 2.71 16.83
CA TYR A 306 -17.69 2.89 17.07
C TYR A 306 -17.17 4.23 16.57
N LEU A 307 -17.53 4.62 15.34
CA LEU A 307 -17.14 5.92 14.78
C LEU A 307 -17.70 7.08 15.60
N GLU A 308 -18.92 6.97 16.09
CA GLU A 308 -19.55 8.00 16.93
C GLU A 308 -18.78 8.18 18.24
N ASP A 309 -18.50 7.08 18.93
CA ASP A 309 -17.74 7.08 20.19
C ASP A 309 -16.31 7.63 20.00
N PHE A 310 -15.64 7.20 18.94
CA PHE A 310 -14.29 7.64 18.59
C PHE A 310 -14.20 9.16 18.41
N TYR A 311 -15.14 9.74 17.65
CA TYR A 311 -15.12 11.18 17.35
C TYR A 311 -15.73 12.06 18.45
N ARG A 312 -16.64 11.51 19.26
CA ARG A 312 -17.14 12.19 20.46
C ARG A 312 -16.03 12.33 21.51
N THR A 313 -15.28 11.27 21.77
CA THR A 313 -14.18 11.27 22.75
C THR A 313 -13.04 12.18 22.32
N SER A 314 -12.70 12.17 21.02
CA SER A 314 -11.66 13.06 20.45
C SER A 314 -11.99 14.56 20.59
N SER A 315 -13.28 14.92 20.70
CA SER A 315 -13.73 16.31 20.82
C SER A 315 -13.72 16.83 22.27
N GLY A 316 -13.80 15.93 23.27
CA GLY A 316 -13.86 16.28 24.70
C GLY A 316 -12.51 16.66 25.33
N ASP A 317 -11.41 16.09 24.84
CA ASP A 317 -10.05 16.36 25.36
C ASP A 317 -9.54 17.77 25.04
N ALA A 318 -10.10 18.43 24.03
CA ALA A 318 -9.77 19.82 23.69
C ALA A 318 -10.38 20.83 24.67
N SER A 319 -11.51 20.49 25.31
CA SER A 319 -12.22 21.39 26.23
C SER A 319 -11.60 21.39 27.64
N GLN A 320 -11.10 20.25 28.13
CA GLN A 320 -10.52 20.17 29.48
C GLN A 320 -9.14 20.85 29.60
N LYS A 321 -8.33 20.92 28.52
CA LYS A 321 -7.03 21.60 28.56
C LYS A 321 -7.12 23.14 28.61
N ASN A 322 -8.27 23.72 28.26
CA ASN A 322 -8.48 25.17 28.33
C ASN A 322 -9.00 25.64 29.69
N GLU A 323 -9.70 24.80 30.45
CA GLU A 323 -10.16 25.15 31.80
C GLU A 323 -9.04 25.08 32.85
N THR A 324 -8.07 24.17 32.71
CA THR A 324 -6.95 24.08 33.67
C THR A 324 -5.94 25.22 33.54
N LYS A 325 -5.89 25.92 32.40
CA LYS A 325 -5.01 27.09 32.20
C LYS A 325 -5.60 28.42 32.66
N LEU A 326 -6.92 28.50 32.86
CA LEU A 326 -7.57 29.74 33.32
C LEU A 326 -7.66 29.83 34.85
N HIS A 327 -7.60 28.70 35.56
CA HIS A 327 -7.75 28.67 37.02
C HIS A 327 -6.45 28.76 37.85
N SER A 328 -5.26 28.88 37.23
CA SER A 328 -4.00 29.04 37.97
C SER A 328 -3.46 30.47 38.02
N ALA A 329 -4.25 31.46 37.63
CA ALA A 329 -3.80 32.85 37.49
C ALA A 329 -4.68 33.85 38.25
N HIS A 330 -5.19 33.52 39.43
CA HIS A 330 -5.62 34.51 40.42
C HIS A 330 -5.65 33.83 41.78
N ASP A 331 -4.62 34.09 42.59
CA ASP A 331 -4.76 34.32 44.03
C ASP A 331 -3.39 34.67 44.63
N SER A 332 -3.10 35.96 44.72
CA SER A 332 -2.29 36.51 45.79
C SER A 332 -2.94 37.81 46.27
N PRO A 333 -3.23 37.90 47.57
CA PRO A 333 -3.17 39.19 48.24
C PRO A 333 -2.41 39.09 49.58
N PHE A 334 -1.44 40.01 49.70
CA PHE A 334 -0.83 40.59 50.91
C PHE A 334 -0.20 39.66 51.97
#